data_AF-A0A7C5K4Q8-F1
#
_entry.id   AF-A0A7C5K4Q8-F1
#
_cell.length_a   1.000
_cell.length_b   1.000
_cell.length_c   1.000
_cell.angle_alpha   90.00
_cell.angle_beta   90.00
_cell.angle_gamma   90.00
#
_symmetry.space_group_name_H-M   'P 1'
#
loop_
_entity.id
_entity.type
_entity.pdbx_description
1 polymer ?
#
loop_
_entity_poly.entity_id
_entity_poly.type
_entity_poly.pdbx_seq_one_letter_code
_entity_poly.pdbx_strand_id
1 'polypeptide(L)'
;MWTNLKPFVFRWLLPVSTGLLLAVAYPPFEAGQMAWVALVPLLFAVRGATTGAAFRRGYLAGLVFFGATVWWIVCTTVAGTPVVLAVAGAAGLA
;
A
#
# COMPACT_ATOMS: atom_id res chain seq x y z
N MET A 1 -20.91 -5.76 24.47
CA MET A 1 -20.65 -4.42 25.02
C MET A 1 -19.62 -3.68 24.14
N TRP A 2 -19.96 -3.40 22.87
CA TRP A 2 -19.06 -2.75 21.89
C TRP A 2 -19.85 -1.81 20.97
N THR A 3 -20.69 -0.97 21.56
CA THR A 3 -21.50 0.01 20.82
C THR A 3 -21.03 1.39 21.23
N ASN A 4 -20.53 2.18 20.26
CA ASN A 4 -20.29 3.65 20.27
C ASN A 4 -18.99 4.11 19.58
N LEU A 5 -18.43 3.35 18.64
CA LEU A 5 -17.45 3.89 17.68
C LEU A 5 -18.21 4.27 16.40
N LYS A 6 -18.12 5.54 15.96
CA LYS A 6 -18.77 6.05 14.75
C LYS A 6 -18.50 5.07 13.58
N PRO A 7 -19.51 4.32 13.10
CA PRO A 7 -19.29 3.14 12.26
C PRO A 7 -18.70 3.50 10.90
N PHE A 8 -18.87 4.75 10.47
CA PHE A 8 -18.33 5.25 9.22
C PHE A 8 -16.82 5.45 9.27
N VAL A 9 -16.30 6.19 10.27
CA VAL A 9 -14.88 6.53 10.36
C VAL A 9 -14.03 5.27 10.63
N PHE A 10 -14.51 4.39 11.51
CA PHE A 10 -13.82 3.16 11.85
C PHE A 10 -13.69 2.20 10.64
N ARG A 11 -14.69 2.19 9.75
CA ARG A 11 -14.68 1.38 8.52
C ARG A 11 -13.59 1.77 7.52
N TRP A 12 -13.11 3.01 7.56
CA TRP A 12 -12.07 3.51 6.65
C TRP A 12 -10.69 3.62 7.31
N LEU A 13 -10.64 3.87 8.63
CA LEU A 13 -9.38 3.88 9.37
C LEU A 13 -8.72 2.49 9.44
N LEU A 14 -9.52 1.44 9.59
CA LEU A 14 -9.00 0.07 9.68
C LEU A 14 -8.21 -0.36 8.41
N PRO A 15 -8.74 -0.23 7.18
CA PRO A 15 -7.97 -0.52 5.96
C PRO A 15 -6.70 0.30 5.80
N VAL A 16 -6.74 1.59 6.13
CA VAL A 16 -5.56 2.47 6.05
C VAL A 16 -4.49 2.02 7.04
N SER A 17 -4.88 1.67 8.27
CA SER A 17 -3.94 1.13 9.26
C SER A 17 -3.28 -0.17 8.81
N THR A 18 -4.04 -1.08 8.16
CA THR A 18 -3.46 -2.27 7.53
C THR A 18 -2.42 -1.90 6.47
N GLY A 19 -2.74 -0.97 5.57
CA GLY A 19 -1.82 -0.57 4.51
C GLY A 19 -0.51 0.02 5.05
N LEU A 20 -0.58 0.86 6.09
CA LEU A 20 0.60 1.43 6.74
C LEU A 20 1.41 0.39 7.51
N LEU A 21 0.75 -0.50 8.26
CA LEU A 21 1.43 -1.58 8.99
C LEU A 21 2.11 -2.55 8.04
N LEU A 22 1.50 -2.84 6.88
CA LEU A 22 2.14 -3.61 5.82
C LEU A 22 3.35 -2.86 5.24
N ALA A 23 3.26 -1.56 5.01
CA ALA A 23 4.40 -0.78 4.49
C ALA A 23 5.60 -0.83 5.46
N VAL A 24 5.35 -0.82 6.77
CA VAL A 24 6.39 -1.00 7.80
C VAL A 24 6.92 -2.43 7.86
N ALA A 25 6.16 -3.44 7.47
CA ALA A 25 6.63 -4.83 7.45
C ALA A 25 7.69 -5.10 6.36
N TYR A 26 7.77 -4.22 5.37
CA TYR A 26 8.64 -4.30 4.20
C TYR A 26 9.74 -3.21 4.28
N PRO A 27 10.70 -3.11 3.31
CA PRO A 27 11.81 -2.17 3.43
C PRO A 27 11.36 -0.76 3.82
N PRO A 28 12.01 -0.11 4.82
CA PRO A 28 13.35 -0.40 5.36
C PRO A 28 13.41 -1.24 6.66
N PHE A 29 12.28 -1.61 7.27
CA PHE A 29 12.28 -2.23 8.61
C PHE A 29 12.29 -3.76 8.58
N GLU A 30 11.96 -4.38 7.44
CA GLU A 30 12.06 -5.84 7.20
C GLU A 30 11.35 -6.71 8.25
N ALA A 31 10.27 -6.19 8.87
CA ALA A 31 9.50 -6.87 9.90
C ALA A 31 8.41 -7.77 9.30
N GLY A 32 8.79 -8.76 8.47
CA GLY A 32 7.85 -9.60 7.72
C GLY A 32 6.80 -10.31 8.59
N GLN A 33 7.14 -10.69 9.82
CA GLN A 33 6.22 -11.30 10.79
C GLN A 33 5.06 -10.36 11.15
N MET A 34 5.29 -9.05 11.11
CA MET A 34 4.31 -8.01 11.39
C MET A 34 3.23 -7.91 10.30
N ALA A 35 3.50 -8.44 9.11
CA ALA A 35 2.52 -8.50 8.03
C ALA A 35 1.27 -9.32 8.41
N TRP A 36 1.42 -10.40 9.18
CA TRP A 36 0.30 -11.19 9.68
C TRP A 36 -0.62 -10.39 10.61
N VAL A 37 -0.01 -9.60 11.49
CA VAL A 37 -0.74 -8.73 12.42
C VAL A 37 -1.40 -7.58 11.67
N ALA A 38 -0.75 -7.04 10.63
CA ALA A 38 -1.28 -5.97 9.80
C ALA A 38 -2.59 -6.34 9.08
N LEU A 39 -2.84 -7.63 8.81
CA LEU A 39 -4.09 -8.10 8.19
C LEU A 39 -5.30 -8.08 9.13
N VAL A 40 -5.09 -8.14 10.45
CA VAL A 40 -6.16 -8.18 11.46
C VAL A 40 -7.14 -6.99 11.31
N PRO A 41 -6.70 -5.73 11.25
CA PRO A 41 -7.61 -4.60 11.06
C PRO A 41 -8.44 -4.69 9.78
N LEU A 42 -7.87 -5.15 8.66
CA LEU A 42 -8.58 -5.33 7.41
C LEU A 42 -9.67 -6.41 7.50
N LEU A 43 -9.38 -7.55 8.16
CA LEU A 43 -10.37 -8.60 8.36
C LEU A 43 -11.56 -8.10 9.20
N PHE A 44 -11.31 -7.30 10.24
CA PHE A 44 -12.37 -6.64 10.99
C PHE A 44 -13.14 -5.63 10.14
N ALA A 45 -12.46 -4.90 9.26
CA ALA A 45 -13.10 -3.93 8.37
C ALA A 45 -14.02 -4.59 7.35
N VAL A 46 -13.71 -5.80 6.88
CA VAL A 46 -14.48 -6.52 5.85
C VAL A 46 -15.59 -7.39 6.47
N ARG A 47 -15.53 -7.71 7.76
CA ARG A 47 -16.53 -8.52 8.45
C ARG A 47 -17.94 -7.90 8.33
N GLY A 48 -18.88 -8.66 7.77
CA GLY A 48 -20.27 -8.22 7.57
C GLY A 48 -20.45 -7.14 6.49
N ALA A 49 -19.44 -6.91 5.65
CA ALA A 49 -19.53 -6.01 4.50
C ALA A 49 -20.17 -6.71 3.30
N THR A 50 -20.90 -5.96 2.47
CA THR A 50 -21.27 -6.42 1.12
C THR A 50 -20.03 -6.56 0.24
N THR A 51 -20.08 -7.41 -0.79
CA THR A 51 -18.95 -7.68 -1.69
C THR A 51 -18.29 -6.42 -2.23
N GLY A 52 -19.07 -5.43 -2.67
CA GLY A 52 -18.54 -4.15 -3.16
C GLY A 52 -17.92 -3.26 -2.07
N ALA A 53 -18.39 -3.34 -0.83
CA ALA A 53 -17.77 -2.64 0.29
C ALA A 53 -16.48 -3.33 0.74
N ALA A 54 -16.45 -4.67 0.73
CA ALA A 54 -15.25 -5.47 0.97
C ALA A 54 -14.15 -5.15 -0.04
N PHE A 55 -14.50 -5.12 -1.33
CA PHE A 55 -13.58 -4.79 -2.42
C PHE A 55 -12.95 -3.40 -2.22
N ARG A 56 -13.76 -2.36 -1.98
CA ARG A 56 -13.25 -0.99 -1.77
C ARG A 56 -12.31 -0.88 -0.57
N ARG A 57 -12.59 -1.60 0.51
CA ARG A 57 -11.74 -1.62 1.72
C ARG A 57 -10.41 -2.32 1.44
N GLY A 58 -10.44 -3.48 0.79
CA GLY A 58 -9.22 -4.18 0.37
C GLY A 58 -8.39 -3.35 -0.61
N TYR A 59 -9.03 -2.71 -1.59
CA TYR A 59 -8.39 -1.84 -2.55
C TYR A 59 -7.70 -0.64 -1.89
N LEU A 60 -8.37 0.02 -0.94
CA LEU A 60 -7.77 1.13 -0.20
C LEU A 60 -6.55 0.69 0.62
N ALA A 61 -6.63 -0.45 1.31
CA ALA A 61 -5.50 -0.99 2.06
C ALA A 61 -4.30 -1.28 1.14
N GLY A 62 -4.57 -1.90 -0.02
CA GLY A 62 -3.55 -2.16 -1.04
C GLY A 62 -2.95 -0.87 -1.61
N LEU A 63 -3.77 0.13 -1.92
CA LEU A 63 -3.31 1.41 -2.47
C LEU A 63 -2.39 2.15 -1.49
N VAL A 64 -2.72 2.15 -0.20
CA VAL A 64 -1.87 2.73 0.84
C VAL A 64 -0.55 1.95 0.95
N PHE A 65 -0.61 0.62 0.97
CA PHE A 65 0.57 -0.24 1.06
C PHE A 65 1.53 -0.04 -0.12
N PHE A 66 1.03 -0.21 -1.36
CA PHE A 66 1.85 -0.06 -2.56
C PHE A 66 2.31 1.38 -2.76
N GLY A 67 1.45 2.36 -2.46
CA GLY A 67 1.79 3.78 -2.53
C GLY A 67 2.94 4.15 -1.60
N ALA A 68 3.02 3.56 -0.41
CA ALA A 68 4.12 3.79 0.53
C ALA A 68 5.38 2.96 0.18
N THR A 69 5.21 1.71 -0.25
CA THR A 69 6.32 0.76 -0.46
C THR A 69 7.05 1.00 -1.79
N VAL A 70 6.32 1.40 -2.82
CA VAL A 70 6.81 1.47 -4.22
C VAL A 70 6.99 2.92 -4.68
N TRP A 71 6.76 3.91 -3.81
CA TRP A 71 6.86 5.34 -4.15
C TRP A 71 8.22 5.72 -4.77
N TRP A 72 9.29 5.10 -4.27
CA TRP A 72 10.66 5.37 -4.67
C TRP A 72 10.96 4.96 -6.12
N ILE A 73 10.18 4.04 -6.71
CA ILE A 73 10.35 3.67 -8.13
C ILE A 73 10.14 4.88 -9.03
N VAL A 74 9.24 5.81 -8.68
CA VAL A 74 9.03 7.03 -9.46
C VAL A 74 10.31 7.86 -9.49
N CYS A 75 10.99 8.02 -8.35
CA CYS A 75 12.26 8.74 -8.28
C CYS A 75 13.34 8.06 -9.12
N THR A 76 13.48 6.73 -9.04
CA THR A 76 14.49 5.98 -9.80
C THR A 76 14.21 6.01 -11.31
N THR A 77 12.96 5.85 -11.72
CA THR A 77 12.58 5.83 -13.14
C THR A 77 12.74 7.21 -13.77
N VAL A 78 12.24 8.28 -13.13
CA VAL A 78 12.36 9.64 -13.68
C VAL A 78 13.83 10.08 -13.78
N ALA A 79 14.66 9.73 -12.80
CA ALA A 79 16.10 10.01 -12.85
C ALA A 79 16.86 9.11 -13.84
N GLY A 80 16.49 7.83 -13.94
CA GLY A 80 17.18 6.84 -14.78
C GLY A 80 16.85 6.94 -16.27
N THR A 81 15.61 7.34 -16.60
CA THR A 81 15.15 7.44 -18.00
C THR A 81 16.03 8.36 -18.88
N PRO A 82 16.38 9.60 -18.48
CA PRO A 82 17.25 10.45 -19.29
C PRO A 82 18.65 9.85 -19.49
N VAL A 83 19.19 9.14 -18.48
CA VAL A 83 20.49 8.44 -18.60
C VAL A 83 20.40 7.32 -19.62
N VAL A 84 19.33 6.50 -19.57
CA VAL A 84 19.10 5.42 -20.53
C VAL A 84 18.93 5.97 -21.95
N LEU A 85 18.17 7.05 -22.13
CA LEU A 85 17.98 7.69 -23.44
C LEU A 85 19.29 8.29 -23.98
N ALA A 86 20.12 8.90 -23.12
CA ALA A 86 21.41 9.43 -23.51
C ALA A 86 22.38 8.33 -23.98
N VAL A 87 22.45 7.21 -23.26
CA VAL A 87 23.30 6.06 -23.63
C VAL A 87 22.79 5.40 -24.92
N ALA A 88 21.48 5.20 -25.05
CA ALA A 88 20.88 4.64 -26.27
C ALA A 88 21.11 5.54 -27.49
N GLY A 89 20.99 6.86 -27.32
CA GLY A 89 21.28 7.84 -28.37
C GLY A 89 22.76 7.85 -28.78
N ALA A 90 23.68 7.77 -27.82
CA ALA A 90 25.11 7.69 -28.10
C ALA A 90 25.51 6.39 -28.83
N ALA A 91 24.85 5.27 -28.53
CA ALA A 91 25.09 3.98 -29.20
C ALA A 91 24.47 3.89 -30.60
N GLY A 92 23.41 4.67 -30.89
CA GLY A 92 22.76 4.72 -32.21
C GLY A 92 23.42 5.67 -33.22
N LEU A 93 24.41 6.46 -32.80
CA LEU A 93 25.17 7.40 -33.62
C LEU A 93 26.62 6.94 -33.91
N ALA A 94 26.95 5.68 -33.62
CA ALA A 94 28.24 5.05 -33.88
C ALA A 94 28.18 4.09 -35.07
#